data_AF-A0A1Y2PDI8-F1
#
_entry.id   AF-A0A1Y2PDI8-F1
#
_cell.length_a   1.000
_cell.length_b   1.000
_cell.length_c   1.000
_cell.angle_alpha   90.00
_cell.angle_beta   90.00
_cell.angle_gamma   90.00
#
_symmetry.space_group_name_H-M   'P 1'
#
loop_
_entity.id
_entity.type
_entity.pdbx_description
1 polymer ?
#
loop_
_entity_poly.entity_id
_entity_poly.type
_entity_poly.pdbx_seq_one_letter_code
_entity_poly.pdbx_strand_id
1 'polypeptide(L)'
;MIQELQALNTAWNNIDLTEQIAVIIDELANTKKSISKVDFEAIKNDFGVYVFYIKPTKTYTLETLQKDWEDNIYSNYPKVVKKRFLKHKNIELDSQYPFYIGKSEKLKTRIKEHITHSGKTSTYSLKLEGRKYFNNQTITFSYWKLPTELEKCSPEIKQFLITQIESKLRDRLNPWVGKK
;
A
#
# COMPACT_ATOMS: atom_id res chain seq x y z
N MET A 1 -5.61 -31.32 4.32
CA MET A 1 -4.93 -31.04 3.03
C MET A 1 -5.86 -31.07 1.83
N ILE A 2 -6.45 -32.20 1.39
CA ILE A 2 -7.33 -32.22 0.20
C ILE A 2 -8.64 -31.44 0.43
N GLN A 3 -9.27 -31.58 1.61
CA GLN A 3 -10.48 -30.83 1.97
C GLN A 3 -10.23 -29.32 2.14
N GLU A 4 -9.08 -28.91 2.66
CA GLU A 4 -8.71 -27.49 2.81
C GLU A 4 -8.45 -26.84 1.46
N LEU A 5 -7.79 -27.55 0.53
CA LEU A 5 -7.58 -27.11 -0.84
C LEU A 5 -8.89 -27.05 -1.63
N GLN A 6 -9.81 -28.00 -1.44
CA GLN A 6 -11.13 -27.98 -2.05
C GLN A 6 -11.98 -26.82 -1.49
N ALA A 7 -12.00 -26.63 -0.17
CA ALA A 7 -12.68 -25.50 0.46
C ALA A 7 -12.10 -24.15 0.00
N LEU A 8 -10.77 -24.06 -0.15
CA LEU A 8 -10.12 -22.87 -0.69
C LEU A 8 -10.49 -22.63 -2.16
N ASN A 9 -10.48 -23.68 -3.00
CA ASN A 9 -10.80 -23.55 -4.42
C ASN A 9 -12.28 -23.20 -4.62
N THR A 10 -13.19 -23.78 -3.83
CA THR A 10 -14.61 -23.43 -3.84
C THR A 10 -14.85 -22.03 -3.30
N ALA A 11 -14.22 -21.63 -2.19
CA ALA A 11 -14.34 -20.27 -1.67
C ALA A 11 -13.72 -19.23 -2.61
N TRP A 12 -12.58 -19.53 -3.22
CA TRP A 12 -11.86 -18.63 -4.13
C TRP A 12 -12.57 -18.48 -5.48
N ASN A 13 -13.19 -19.54 -6.00
CA ASN A 13 -13.98 -19.47 -7.24
C ASN A 13 -15.37 -18.85 -7.02
N ASN A 14 -15.89 -18.88 -5.79
CA ASN A 14 -17.16 -18.23 -5.44
C ASN A 14 -16.99 -16.80 -4.94
N ILE A 15 -15.78 -16.40 -4.54
CA ILE A 15 -15.46 -15.00 -4.28
C ILE A 15 -15.21 -14.35 -5.64
N ASP A 16 -16.17 -13.58 -6.13
CA ASP A 16 -15.85 -12.61 -7.17
C ASP A 16 -14.91 -11.56 -6.57
N LEU A 17 -13.61 -11.84 -6.70
CA LEU A 17 -12.55 -10.94 -6.27
C LEU A 17 -12.67 -9.58 -6.93
N THR A 18 -13.33 -9.47 -8.07
CA THR A 18 -13.55 -8.19 -8.74
C THR A 18 -14.45 -7.29 -7.92
N GLU A 19 -15.60 -7.82 -7.48
CA GLU A 19 -16.56 -7.09 -6.63
C GLU A 19 -15.95 -6.79 -5.27
N GLN A 20 -15.29 -7.77 -4.64
CA GLN A 20 -14.62 -7.56 -3.36
C GLN A 20 -13.50 -6.52 -3.44
N ILE A 21 -12.76 -6.48 -4.54
CA ILE A 21 -11.71 -5.45 -4.73
C ILE A 21 -12.32 -4.06 -4.84
N ALA A 22 -13.49 -3.89 -5.45
CA ALA A 22 -14.17 -2.59 -5.48
C ALA A 22 -14.54 -2.14 -4.06
N VAL A 23 -15.12 -3.04 -3.26
CA VAL A 23 -15.46 -2.77 -1.85
C VAL A 23 -14.22 -2.39 -1.03
N ILE A 24 -13.12 -3.13 -1.19
CA ILE A 24 -11.85 -2.83 -0.50
C ILE A 24 -11.31 -1.47 -0.92
N ILE A 25 -11.39 -1.12 -2.22
CA ILE A 25 -10.95 0.19 -2.72
C ILE A 25 -11.78 1.31 -2.08
N ASP A 26 -13.09 1.15 -2.00
CA ASP A 26 -13.98 2.15 -1.41
C ASP A 26 -13.70 2.32 0.09
N GLU A 27 -13.52 1.22 0.82
CA GLU A 27 -13.15 1.27 2.24
C GLU A 27 -11.81 1.99 2.44
N LEU A 28 -10.78 1.63 1.66
CA LEU A 28 -9.47 2.28 1.70
C LEU A 28 -9.55 3.77 1.35
N ALA A 29 -10.45 4.15 0.45
CA ALA A 29 -10.65 5.54 0.06
C ALA A 29 -11.32 6.36 1.17
N ASN A 30 -12.24 5.75 1.93
CA ASN A 30 -13.02 6.39 2.98
C ASN A 30 -12.34 6.39 4.37
N THR A 31 -11.30 5.58 4.56
CA THR A 31 -10.63 5.40 5.87
C THR A 31 -9.22 5.99 5.94
N LYS A 32 -8.90 6.95 5.05
CA LYS A 32 -7.58 7.59 5.02
C LYS A 32 -7.26 8.35 6.31
N LYS A 33 -6.04 8.19 6.78
CA LYS A 33 -5.48 8.81 7.99
C LYS A 33 -4.22 9.60 7.63
N SER A 34 -4.01 10.75 8.27
CA SER A 34 -2.73 11.48 8.14
C SER A 34 -1.62 10.72 8.86
N ILE A 35 -0.42 10.70 8.27
CA ILE A 35 0.75 10.12 8.95
C ILE A 35 1.28 11.01 10.09
N SER A 36 0.80 12.25 10.25
CA SER A 36 1.21 13.16 11.33
C SER A 36 0.62 12.80 12.70
N LYS A 37 -0.53 12.11 12.73
CA LYS A 37 -1.32 11.84 13.94
C LYS A 37 -1.62 10.34 14.08
N VAL A 38 -0.66 9.49 13.71
CA VAL A 38 -0.87 8.04 13.79
C VAL A 38 -0.77 7.60 15.23
N ASP A 39 -1.91 7.21 15.79
CA ASP A 39 -1.93 6.35 16.95
C ASP A 39 -1.63 4.91 16.51
N PHE A 40 -0.37 4.50 16.66
CA PHE A 40 0.04 3.14 16.32
C PHE A 40 -0.54 2.08 17.27
N GLU A 41 -0.98 2.46 18.47
CA GLU A 41 -1.60 1.52 19.41
C GLU A 41 -3.02 1.15 19.00
N ALA A 42 -3.72 2.05 18.30
CA ALA A 42 -5.00 1.76 17.68
C ALA A 42 -4.91 0.81 16.47
N ILE A 43 -3.70 0.56 15.93
CA ILE A 43 -3.47 -0.37 14.80
C ILE A 43 -2.99 -1.71 15.35
N LYS A 44 -3.75 -2.79 15.09
CA LYS A 44 -3.32 -4.15 15.45
C LYS A 44 -2.36 -4.72 14.39
N ASN A 45 -1.43 -5.59 14.82
CA ASN A 45 -0.71 -6.44 13.88
C ASN A 45 -1.66 -7.53 13.39
N ASP A 46 -1.88 -7.55 12.08
CA ASP A 46 -2.82 -8.43 11.42
C ASP A 46 -2.40 -8.63 9.96
N PHE A 47 -2.97 -9.64 9.31
CA PHE A 47 -2.87 -9.87 7.88
C PHE A 47 -3.72 -8.86 7.12
N GLY A 48 -3.11 -8.16 6.17
CA GLY A 48 -3.84 -7.27 5.30
C GLY A 48 -2.98 -6.49 4.32
N VAL A 49 -3.58 -5.45 3.78
CA VAL A 49 -3.00 -4.55 2.79
C VAL A 49 -3.07 -3.11 3.28
N TYR A 50 -2.16 -2.28 2.80
CA TYR A 50 -2.13 -0.86 3.11
C TYR A 50 -1.76 -0.06 1.87
N VAL A 51 -2.31 1.16 1.81
CA VAL A 51 -2.09 2.10 0.72
C VAL A 51 -1.61 3.41 1.32
N PHE A 52 -0.51 3.93 0.80
CA PHE A 52 -0.11 5.32 0.99
C PHE A 52 -0.58 6.13 -0.21
N TYR A 53 -1.13 7.31 0.05
CA TYR A 53 -1.60 8.27 -0.95
C TYR A 53 -0.77 9.54 -0.88
N ILE A 54 -0.54 10.17 -2.03
CA ILE A 54 0.15 11.46 -2.14
C ILE A 54 -0.83 12.54 -2.61
N LYS A 55 -0.85 13.68 -1.90
CA LYS A 55 -1.36 14.96 -2.40
C LYS A 55 -0.16 15.77 -2.91
N PRO A 56 -0.01 15.96 -4.23
CA PRO A 56 1.15 16.64 -4.80
C PRO A 56 1.23 18.12 -4.38
N THR A 57 2.44 18.61 -4.12
CA THR A 57 2.71 20.04 -3.88
C THR A 57 3.05 20.81 -5.15
N LYS A 58 3.29 20.10 -6.24
CA LYS A 58 3.56 20.61 -7.58
C LYS A 58 3.12 19.59 -8.63
N THR A 59 2.94 20.04 -9.86
CA THR A 59 2.65 19.13 -10.98
C THR A 59 3.85 18.23 -11.20
N TYR A 60 3.64 16.92 -11.09
CA TYR A 60 4.68 15.93 -11.32
C TYR A 60 4.67 15.46 -12.77
N THR A 61 5.83 15.56 -13.41
CA THR A 61 6.23 14.72 -14.55
C THR A 61 6.97 13.49 -14.04
N LEU A 62 7.21 12.50 -14.90
CA LEU A 62 8.00 11.32 -14.54
C LEU A 62 9.40 11.72 -14.05
N GLU A 63 10.06 12.64 -14.76
CA GLU A 63 11.41 13.11 -14.44
C GLU A 63 11.45 13.83 -13.09
N THR A 64 10.53 14.77 -12.85
CA THR A 64 10.46 15.50 -11.58
C THR A 64 10.13 14.58 -10.41
N LEU A 65 9.27 13.56 -10.62
CA LEU A 65 8.97 12.55 -9.60
C LEU A 65 10.20 11.70 -9.30
N GLN A 66 10.91 11.23 -10.33
CA GLN A 66 12.15 10.46 -10.15
C GLN A 66 13.23 11.26 -9.43
N LYS A 67 13.43 12.52 -9.82
CA LYS A 67 14.39 13.41 -9.16
C LYS A 67 14.09 13.61 -7.68
N ASP A 68 12.82 13.85 -7.34
CA ASP A 68 12.42 14.09 -5.96
C ASP A 68 12.38 12.80 -5.11
N TRP A 69 12.05 11.66 -5.72
CA TRP A 69 11.85 10.39 -5.01
C TRP A 69 13.12 9.53 -4.93
N GLU A 70 13.90 9.48 -6.01
CA GLU A 70 15.05 8.59 -6.16
C GLU A 70 16.37 9.20 -5.66
N ASP A 71 16.29 9.90 -4.53
CA ASP A 71 17.43 10.50 -3.85
C ASP A 71 18.43 9.41 -3.36
N ASN A 72 19.73 9.69 -3.52
CA ASN A 72 20.84 8.79 -3.23
C ASN A 72 21.15 8.67 -1.72
N ILE A 73 20.59 9.56 -0.89
CA ILE A 73 20.73 9.47 0.57
C ILE A 73 19.98 8.26 1.13
N TYR A 74 19.00 7.73 0.39
CA TYR A 74 18.21 6.57 0.79
C TYR A 74 18.71 5.28 0.13
N SER A 75 18.59 4.17 0.83
CA SER A 75 18.78 2.81 0.27
C SER A 75 17.50 1.98 0.46
N ASN A 76 17.36 0.87 -0.26
CA ASN A 76 16.27 -0.10 -0.07
C ASN A 76 14.88 0.55 0.03
N TYR A 77 14.42 1.18 -1.05
CA TYR A 77 13.11 1.82 -1.11
C TYR A 77 12.41 1.54 -2.45
N PRO A 78 11.07 1.67 -2.51
CA PRO A 78 10.30 1.59 -3.75
C PRO A 78 10.84 2.51 -4.83
N LYS A 79 10.81 2.09 -6.09
CA LYS A 79 11.23 2.94 -7.22
C LYS A 79 10.01 3.42 -7.99
N VAL A 80 10.18 4.47 -8.78
CA VAL A 80 9.09 4.98 -9.61
C VAL A 80 8.70 3.91 -10.63
N VAL A 81 7.41 3.59 -10.70
CA VAL A 81 6.86 2.61 -11.64
C VAL A 81 6.30 3.36 -12.84
N LYS A 82 7.16 3.63 -13.83
CA LYS A 82 6.84 4.42 -15.03
C LYS A 82 5.50 4.06 -15.66
N LYS A 83 5.24 2.76 -15.90
CA LYS A 83 4.00 2.30 -16.54
C LYS A 83 2.73 2.66 -15.76
N ARG A 84 2.81 2.74 -14.42
CA ARG A 84 1.67 3.06 -13.55
C ARG A 84 1.49 4.56 -13.40
N PHE A 85 2.59 5.28 -13.20
CA PHE A 85 2.57 6.73 -13.15
C PHE A 85 1.93 7.33 -14.41
N LEU A 86 2.30 6.85 -15.59
CA LEU A 86 1.77 7.34 -16.88
C LEU A 86 0.28 7.03 -17.13
N LYS A 87 -0.39 6.23 -16.29
CA LYS A 87 -1.85 6.05 -16.38
C LYS A 87 -2.63 7.22 -15.78
N HIS A 88 -1.99 8.01 -14.91
CA HIS A 88 -2.59 9.20 -14.33
C HIS A 88 -2.37 10.36 -15.31
N LYS A 89 -3.40 10.67 -16.10
CA LYS A 89 -3.39 11.85 -16.99
C LYS A 89 -3.67 13.10 -16.14
N ASN A 90 -2.92 14.18 -16.38
CA ASN A 90 -3.12 15.48 -15.75
C ASN A 90 -3.08 15.43 -14.21
N ILE A 91 -1.89 15.41 -13.62
CA ILE A 91 -1.73 15.44 -12.16
C ILE A 91 -2.16 16.81 -11.61
N GLU A 92 -3.22 16.80 -10.81
CA GLU A 92 -3.80 17.97 -10.13
C GLU A 92 -3.27 18.09 -8.71
N LEU A 93 -3.09 19.32 -8.23
CA LEU A 93 -2.53 19.58 -6.90
C LEU A 93 -3.49 19.26 -5.75
N ASP A 94 -4.79 19.36 -6.00
CA ASP A 94 -5.82 19.12 -4.99
C ASP A 94 -6.32 17.68 -4.92
N SER A 95 -5.88 16.85 -5.86
CA SER A 95 -6.23 15.44 -5.95
C SER A 95 -5.25 14.55 -5.17
N GLN A 96 -5.75 13.45 -4.63
CA GLN A 96 -4.94 12.42 -3.98
C GLN A 96 -4.73 11.23 -4.91
N TYR A 97 -3.50 10.75 -5.00
CA TYR A 97 -3.13 9.65 -5.86
C TYR A 97 -2.58 8.47 -5.07
N PRO A 98 -2.86 7.22 -5.48
CA PRO A 98 -2.19 6.05 -4.92
C PRO A 98 -0.68 6.17 -5.13
N PHE A 99 0.07 6.19 -4.05
CA PHE A 99 1.52 6.38 -4.08
C PHE A 99 2.24 5.05 -3.96
N TYR A 100 1.89 4.25 -2.95
CA TYR A 100 2.49 2.95 -2.69
C TYR A 100 1.43 2.00 -2.13
N ILE A 101 1.51 0.73 -2.52
CA ILE A 101 0.66 -0.34 -1.98
C ILE A 101 1.56 -1.47 -1.51
N GLY A 102 1.29 -1.97 -0.30
CA GLY A 102 1.96 -3.12 0.26
C GLY A 102 1.01 -4.03 1.03
N LYS A 103 1.55 -5.16 1.48
CA LYS A 103 0.85 -6.18 2.27
C LYS A 103 1.71 -6.59 3.47
N SER A 104 1.08 -7.10 4.52
CA SER A 104 1.81 -7.59 5.70
C SER A 104 0.94 -8.51 6.55
N GLU A 105 1.59 -9.44 7.26
CA GLU A 105 1.08 -10.15 8.44
C GLU A 105 1.15 -9.30 9.73
N LYS A 106 1.88 -8.18 9.69
CA LYS A 106 2.16 -7.27 10.81
C LYS A 106 1.94 -5.83 10.35
N LEU A 107 0.70 -5.49 10.02
CA LEU A 107 0.31 -4.18 9.49
C LEU A 107 0.85 -3.00 10.32
N LYS A 108 0.65 -2.99 11.64
CA LYS A 108 1.17 -1.93 12.53
C LYS A 108 2.67 -1.74 12.32
N THR A 109 3.44 -2.83 12.42
CA THR A 109 4.90 -2.79 12.29
C THR A 109 5.30 -2.24 10.92
N ARG A 110 4.73 -2.76 9.82
CA ARG A 110 5.11 -2.33 8.47
C ARG A 110 4.74 -0.89 8.18
N ILE A 111 3.54 -0.45 8.56
CA ILE A 111 3.11 0.95 8.37
C ILE A 111 4.04 1.88 9.14
N LYS A 112 4.39 1.54 10.39
CA LYS A 112 5.35 2.30 11.20
C LYS A 112 6.70 2.40 10.51
N GLU A 113 7.27 1.29 10.04
CA GLU A 113 8.55 1.28 9.31
C GLU A 113 8.53 2.15 8.05
N HIS A 114 7.42 2.18 7.31
CA HIS A 114 7.29 3.07 6.15
C HIS A 114 7.35 4.55 6.54
N ILE A 115 6.75 4.92 7.67
CA ILE A 115 6.65 6.29 8.17
C ILE A 115 7.95 6.74 8.86
N THR A 116 8.51 5.93 9.75
CA THR A 116 9.58 6.32 10.69
C THR A 116 10.98 5.85 10.29
N HIS A 117 11.15 5.15 9.18
CA HIS A 117 12.51 4.90 8.68
C HIS A 117 13.03 6.10 7.90
N SER A 118 14.35 6.23 7.86
CA SER A 118 15.06 7.29 7.14
C SER A 118 16.39 6.77 6.59
N GLY A 119 17.04 7.55 5.71
CA GLY A 119 18.40 7.27 5.22
C GLY A 119 18.64 5.85 4.70
N LYS A 120 19.69 5.21 5.19
CA LYS A 120 20.24 3.96 4.63
C LYS A 120 19.79 2.67 5.33
N THR A 121 18.67 2.67 6.05
CA THR A 121 18.15 1.45 6.71
C THR A 121 17.99 0.30 5.70
N SER A 122 18.43 -0.90 6.07
CA SER A 122 18.36 -2.11 5.24
C SER A 122 16.93 -2.51 4.88
N THR A 123 15.98 -2.21 5.77
CA THR A 123 14.57 -2.54 5.58
C THR A 123 13.96 -1.80 4.40
N TYR A 124 13.42 -2.58 3.45
CA TYR A 124 12.68 -2.05 2.30
C TYR A 124 11.44 -1.29 2.76
N SER A 125 11.44 0.03 2.62
CA SER A 125 10.40 0.92 3.17
C SER A 125 10.36 2.23 2.39
N LEU A 126 9.30 3.03 2.58
CA LEU A 126 9.17 4.32 1.92
C LEU A 126 10.16 5.33 2.47
N LYS A 127 10.53 5.18 3.76
CA LYS A 127 11.43 6.06 4.47
C LYS A 127 10.94 7.50 4.46
N LEU A 128 9.68 7.71 4.87
CA LEU A 128 9.03 9.02 4.78
C LEU A 128 9.65 10.03 5.75
N GLU A 129 10.19 9.55 6.87
CA GLU A 129 10.99 10.38 7.76
C GLU A 129 12.27 10.86 7.05
N GLY A 130 12.38 12.18 6.94
CA GLY A 130 13.46 12.87 6.25
C GLY A 130 13.19 13.24 4.78
N ARG A 131 12.09 12.78 4.17
CA ARG A 131 11.78 13.16 2.77
C ARG A 131 11.20 14.56 2.69
N LYS A 132 11.82 15.42 1.87
CA LYS A 132 11.41 16.83 1.72
C LYS A 132 9.98 16.98 1.19
N TYR A 133 9.64 16.29 0.09
CA TYR A 133 8.36 16.46 -0.62
C TYR A 133 7.30 15.39 -0.31
N PHE A 134 7.70 14.31 0.39
CA PHE A 134 6.85 13.15 0.68
C PHE A 134 6.76 12.97 2.20
N ASN A 135 6.08 13.91 2.85
CA ASN A 135 6.09 14.07 4.30
C ASN A 135 4.65 14.04 4.86
N ASN A 136 4.50 14.39 6.13
CA ASN A 136 3.24 14.29 6.85
C ASN A 136 2.13 15.26 6.41
N GLN A 137 2.46 16.25 5.59
CA GLN A 137 1.51 17.18 4.97
C GLN A 137 1.00 16.66 3.63
N THR A 138 1.81 15.87 2.92
CA THR A 138 1.50 15.39 1.57
C THR A 138 1.05 13.94 1.53
N ILE A 139 1.40 13.15 2.55
CA ILE A 139 1.10 11.72 2.60
C ILE A 139 -0.02 11.41 3.59
N THR A 140 -0.96 10.60 3.12
CA THR A 140 -1.94 9.90 3.96
C THR A 140 -1.83 8.39 3.73
N PHE A 141 -2.45 7.59 4.58
CA PHE A 141 -2.50 6.15 4.40
C PHE A 141 -3.84 5.57 4.86
N SER A 142 -4.19 4.41 4.35
CA SER A 142 -5.26 3.56 4.88
C SER A 142 -4.80 2.10 4.84
N TYR A 143 -5.52 1.24 5.53
CA TYR A 143 -5.26 -0.18 5.55
C TYR A 143 -6.57 -0.95 5.65
N TRP A 144 -6.53 -2.17 5.12
CA TRP A 144 -7.62 -3.12 5.16
C TRP A 144 -7.09 -4.45 5.71
N LYS A 145 -7.87 -5.09 6.58
CA LYS A 145 -7.50 -6.34 7.25
C LYS A 145 -8.33 -7.48 6.69
N LEU A 146 -7.78 -8.69 6.69
CA LEU A 146 -8.59 -9.86 6.38
C LEU A 146 -9.79 -9.94 7.34
N PRO A 147 -10.99 -10.32 6.85
CA PRO A 147 -12.16 -10.51 7.68
C PRO A 147 -11.92 -11.54 8.78
N THR A 148 -12.60 -11.37 9.91
CA THR A 148 -12.44 -12.21 11.11
C THR A 148 -12.82 -13.68 10.87
N GLU A 149 -13.67 -13.94 9.90
CA GLU A 149 -14.08 -15.27 9.43
C GLU A 149 -12.89 -16.09 8.93
N LEU A 150 -11.84 -15.41 8.46
CA LEU A 150 -10.61 -16.04 7.97
C LEU A 150 -9.56 -16.22 9.07
N GLU A 151 -9.84 -15.85 10.33
CA GLU A 151 -8.87 -15.97 11.43
C GLU A 151 -8.39 -17.41 11.66
N LYS A 152 -9.25 -18.39 11.42
CA LYS A 152 -8.92 -19.82 11.57
C LYS A 152 -8.15 -20.41 10.38
N CYS A 153 -8.05 -19.69 9.26
CA CYS A 153 -7.25 -20.14 8.12
C CYS A 153 -5.77 -20.16 8.46
N SER A 154 -5.02 -21.06 7.82
CA SER A 154 -3.57 -21.15 8.01
C SER A 154 -2.86 -19.86 7.58
N PRO A 155 -1.68 -19.54 8.15
CA PRO A 155 -0.88 -18.39 7.74
C PRO A 155 -0.56 -18.37 6.23
N GLU A 156 -0.34 -19.53 5.62
CA GLU A 156 -0.04 -19.68 4.19
C GLU A 156 -1.24 -19.26 3.34
N ILE A 157 -2.45 -19.66 3.73
CA ILE A 157 -3.69 -19.25 3.08
C ILE A 157 -3.87 -17.74 3.19
N LYS A 158 -3.75 -17.17 4.40
CA LYS A 158 -3.87 -15.72 4.59
C LYS A 158 -2.85 -14.95 3.78
N GLN A 159 -1.61 -15.43 3.73
CA GLN A 159 -0.54 -14.85 2.94
C GLN A 159 -0.84 -14.93 1.43
N PHE A 160 -1.40 -16.03 0.96
CA PHE A 160 -1.87 -16.17 -0.42
C PHE A 160 -2.95 -15.12 -0.72
N LEU A 161 -3.98 -15.02 0.12
CA LEU A 161 -5.10 -14.08 -0.06
C LEU A 161 -4.60 -12.63 -0.15
N ILE A 162 -3.83 -12.15 0.83
CA ILE A 162 -3.35 -10.76 0.81
C ILE A 162 -2.38 -10.48 -0.34
N THR A 163 -1.71 -11.51 -0.88
CA THR A 163 -0.87 -11.39 -2.08
C THR A 163 -1.72 -11.15 -3.32
N GLN A 164 -2.81 -11.91 -3.48
CA GLN A 164 -3.72 -11.75 -4.60
C GLN A 164 -4.46 -10.40 -4.52
N ILE A 165 -4.94 -10.01 -3.34
CA ILE A 165 -5.59 -8.73 -3.10
C ILE A 165 -4.64 -7.57 -3.44
N GLU A 166 -3.41 -7.61 -2.92
CA GLU A 166 -2.42 -6.56 -3.18
C GLU A 166 -2.09 -6.40 -4.67
N SER A 167 -1.97 -7.53 -5.39
CA SER A 167 -1.74 -7.53 -6.83
C SER A 167 -2.90 -6.88 -7.59
N LYS A 168 -4.15 -7.25 -7.28
CA LYS A 168 -5.34 -6.67 -7.89
C LYS A 168 -5.48 -5.18 -7.58
N LEU A 169 -5.25 -4.76 -6.33
CA LEU A 169 -5.25 -3.35 -5.95
C LEU A 169 -4.20 -2.56 -6.73
N ARG A 170 -3.00 -3.12 -6.90
CA ARG A 170 -1.93 -2.52 -7.68
C ARG A 170 -2.28 -2.31 -9.14
N ASP A 171 -3.00 -3.23 -9.75
CA ASP A 171 -3.44 -3.13 -11.15
C ASP A 171 -4.56 -2.11 -11.34
N ARG A 172 -5.48 -2.03 -10.37
CA ARG A 172 -6.59 -1.08 -10.37
C ARG A 172 -6.16 0.35 -10.04
N LEU A 173 -5.42 0.53 -8.95
CA LEU A 173 -5.08 1.84 -8.38
C LEU A 173 -3.80 2.45 -8.99
N ASN A 174 -2.95 1.64 -9.62
CA ASN A 174 -1.75 2.10 -10.32
C ASN A 174 -0.83 3.00 -9.46
N PRO A 175 -0.29 2.50 -8.34
CA PRO A 175 0.55 3.31 -7.46
C PRO A 175 1.80 3.83 -8.17
N TRP A 176 2.21 5.06 -7.84
CA TRP A 176 3.33 5.75 -8.45
C TRP A 176 4.68 5.07 -8.20
N VAL A 177 4.88 4.53 -6.99
CA VAL A 177 6.11 3.85 -6.58
C VAL A 177 5.81 2.42 -6.12
N GLY A 178 6.79 1.53 -6.30
CA GLY A 178 6.63 0.13 -5.98
C GLY A 178 7.92 -0.67 -6.13
N LYS A 179 7.80 -1.97 -5.90
CA LYS A 179 8.85 -2.93 -6.27
C LYS A 179 8.85 -3.05 -7.80
N LYS A 180 10.02 -2.87 -8.41
CA LYS A 180 10.25 -3.19 -9.82
C LYS A 180 10.22 -4.70 -10.02
#